data_AF-A0A2V8F272-F1
#
_entry.id   AF-A0A2V8F272-F1
#
_cell.length_a   1.000
_cell.length_b   1.000
_cell.length_c   1.000
_cell.angle_alpha   90.00
_cell.angle_beta   90.00
_cell.angle_gamma   90.00
#
_symmetry.space_group_name_H-M   'P 1'
#
loop_
_entity.id
_entity.type
_entity.pdbx_description
1 polymer ?
#
loop_
_entity_poly.entity_id
_entity_poly.type
_entity_poly.pdbx_seq_one_letter_code
_entity_poly.pdbx_strand_id
1 'polypeptide(L)'
;MKSSSERSQTGIHIMSNNGGIIGVSDHGGWAVLVTVAPDGTLLDRRRVELVDEGLPKLPHHHDAQGLPLDEAVALIERVRVSAERHARLALDAVATAVPRILGVALRSRPQLPAAIAERLTDYRAQNVADWVMYRTALASAAEARGWPVHWYDPKKVWDGAHFLHVRQAVGPPWNKDHKLAMAAAIVAAKALAG
;
A
#
# COMPACT_ATOMS: atom_id res chain seq x y z
N MET A 1 47.73 -2.12 42.82
CA MET A 1 47.55 -1.37 41.56
C MET A 1 46.97 -2.33 40.53
N LYS A 2 45.65 -2.26 40.25
CA LYS A 2 45.02 -1.91 38.94
C LYS A 2 45.69 -2.68 37.77
N SER A 3 45.03 -3.54 36.99
CA SER A 3 43.87 -3.29 36.11
C SER A 3 43.48 -4.63 35.46
N SER A 4 42.24 -5.14 35.58
CA SER A 4 41.13 -5.03 34.59
C SER A 4 41.53 -5.49 33.17
N SER A 5 41.18 -6.72 32.76
CA SER A 5 39.90 -7.14 32.14
C SER A 5 39.81 -6.80 30.64
N GLU A 6 40.25 -7.73 29.78
CA GLU A 6 39.79 -7.79 28.39
C GLU A 6 38.60 -8.74 28.33
N ARG A 7 37.40 -8.16 28.46
CA ARG A 7 36.18 -8.81 27.97
C ARG A 7 36.06 -8.46 26.49
N SER A 8 36.21 -9.50 25.67
CA SER A 8 35.76 -9.56 24.28
C SER A 8 34.42 -8.84 24.12
N GLN A 9 34.44 -7.66 23.50
CA GLN A 9 33.26 -7.07 22.90
C GLN A 9 32.93 -7.87 21.64
N THR A 10 32.21 -8.97 21.81
CA THR A 10 31.32 -9.47 20.76
C THR A 10 30.28 -8.39 20.52
N GLY A 11 30.57 -7.49 19.58
CA GLY A 11 29.59 -6.60 19.01
C GLY A 11 28.49 -7.45 18.42
N ILE A 12 27.39 -7.59 19.16
CA ILE A 12 26.11 -7.95 18.57
C ILE A 12 25.87 -6.84 17.56
N HIS A 13 26.07 -7.15 16.28
CA HIS A 13 25.60 -6.30 15.22
C HIS A 13 24.07 -6.36 15.33
N ILE A 14 23.50 -5.49 16.17
CA ILE A 14 22.10 -5.13 16.07
C ILE A 14 22.02 -4.54 14.68
N MET A 15 21.62 -5.36 13.71
CA MET A 15 21.24 -4.89 12.40
C MET A 15 20.22 -3.80 12.69
N SER A 16 20.61 -2.56 12.44
CA SER A 16 19.75 -1.41 12.61
C SER A 16 18.48 -1.74 11.85
N ASN A 17 17.36 -1.84 12.57
CA ASN A 17 16.06 -2.31 12.08
C ASN A 17 15.42 -1.22 11.18
N ASN A 18 16.23 -0.53 10.38
CA ASN A 18 15.98 0.72 9.67
C ASN A 18 15.10 0.55 8.42
N GLY A 19 14.34 -0.54 8.34
CA GLY A 19 13.40 -0.78 7.27
C GLY A 19 11.98 -0.45 7.70
N GLY A 20 11.13 -0.10 6.74
CA GLY A 20 9.71 0.12 7.00
C GLY A 20 8.81 -0.78 6.15
N ILE A 21 7.62 -1.06 6.65
CA ILE A 21 6.52 -1.60 5.84
C ILE A 21 5.63 -0.45 5.39
N ILE A 22 5.31 -0.42 4.10
CA ILE A 22 4.35 0.52 3.53
C ILE A 22 2.95 -0.07 3.72
N GLY A 23 2.15 0.51 4.60
CA GLY A 23 0.73 0.21 4.68
C GLY A 23 -0.07 1.11 3.74
N VAL A 24 -1.09 0.54 3.10
CA VAL A 24 -1.86 1.23 2.07
C VAL A 24 -3.35 1.22 2.40
N SER A 25 -4.00 2.37 2.28
CA SER A 25 -5.46 2.47 2.16
C SER A 25 -5.80 3.10 0.82
N ASP A 26 -6.32 2.28 -0.10
CA ASP A 26 -6.76 2.69 -1.44
C ASP A 26 -8.22 3.11 -1.48
N HIS A 27 -8.51 4.05 -2.37
CA HIS A 27 -9.87 4.50 -2.68
C HIS A 27 -9.87 5.11 -4.08
N GLY A 28 -10.70 4.58 -4.99
CA GLY A 28 -11.10 5.15 -6.29
C GLY A 28 -10.13 6.16 -6.89
N GLY A 29 -9.05 5.67 -7.53
CA GLY A 29 -8.06 6.50 -8.20
C GLY A 29 -7.00 7.15 -7.31
N TRP A 30 -6.97 6.87 -6.00
CA TRP A 30 -5.92 7.38 -5.09
C TRP A 30 -5.63 6.41 -3.95
N ALA A 31 -4.53 6.64 -3.22
CA ALA A 31 -4.21 5.92 -2.00
C ALA A 31 -3.51 6.79 -0.96
N VAL A 32 -3.67 6.42 0.32
CA VAL A 32 -2.80 6.87 1.41
C VAL A 32 -1.79 5.78 1.69
N LEU A 33 -0.51 6.15 1.69
CA LEU A 33 0.62 5.31 2.04
C LEU A 33 1.20 5.80 3.37
N VAL A 34 1.38 4.86 4.30
CA VAL A 34 2.01 5.13 5.60
C VAL A 34 3.09 4.09 5.82
N THR A 35 4.34 4.53 5.95
CA THR A 35 5.49 3.65 6.13
C THR A 35 5.92 3.65 7.59
N VAL A 36 5.99 2.46 8.19
CA VAL A 36 6.24 2.29 9.64
C VAL A 36 7.36 1.29 9.86
N ALA A 37 8.30 1.62 10.75
CA ALA A 37 9.34 0.71 11.22
C ALA A 37 8.77 -0.36 12.17
N PRO A 38 9.48 -1.49 12.41
CA PRO A 38 8.98 -2.56 13.29
C PRO A 38 8.68 -2.12 14.73
N ASP A 39 9.32 -1.06 15.22
CA ASP A 39 9.06 -0.48 16.55
C ASP A 39 7.84 0.46 16.58
N GLY A 40 7.16 0.66 15.45
CA GLY A 40 6.01 1.55 15.32
C GLY A 40 6.37 2.99 14.92
N THR A 41 7.65 3.31 14.72
CA THR A 41 8.09 4.64 14.29
C THR A 41 7.57 4.97 12.88
N LEU A 42 6.94 6.13 12.72
CA LEU A 42 6.51 6.63 11.41
C LEU A 42 7.74 7.09 10.60
N LEU A 43 7.94 6.53 9.42
CA LEU A 43 9.05 6.87 8.52
C LEU A 43 8.63 7.76 7.35
N ASP A 44 7.43 7.55 6.81
CA ASP A 44 6.88 8.33 5.70
C ASP A 44 5.35 8.30 5.73
N ARG A 45 4.71 9.37 5.26
CA ARG A 45 3.25 9.47 5.12
C ARG A 45 2.90 10.33 3.92
N ARG A 46 2.10 9.81 2.99
CA ARG A 46 1.67 10.52 1.78
C ARG A 46 0.29 10.11 1.30
N ARG A 47 -0.36 11.04 0.59
CA ARG A 47 -1.49 10.75 -0.29
C ARG A 47 -0.99 10.83 -1.73
N VAL A 48 -1.32 9.84 -2.55
CA VAL A 48 -0.93 9.76 -3.96
C VAL A 48 -2.15 9.53 -4.83
N GLU A 49 -2.16 10.12 -6.02
CA GLU A 49 -3.12 9.77 -7.07
C GLU A 49 -2.59 8.56 -7.85
N LEU A 50 -3.47 7.61 -8.16
CA LEU A 50 -3.19 6.35 -8.84
C LEU A 50 -3.67 6.36 -10.30
N VAL A 51 -4.02 7.52 -10.84
CA VAL A 51 -4.49 7.66 -12.21
C VAL A 51 -4.23 9.11 -12.66
N ASP A 52 -4.03 9.29 -13.96
CA ASP A 52 -3.89 10.63 -14.56
C ASP A 52 -5.15 11.48 -14.34
N GLU A 53 -4.95 12.79 -14.21
CA GLU A 53 -6.02 13.77 -14.00
C GLU A 53 -7.09 13.75 -15.10
N GLY A 54 -6.73 13.38 -16.34
CA GLY A 54 -7.64 13.27 -17.48
C GLY A 54 -8.34 11.92 -17.66
N LEU A 55 -8.12 10.96 -16.76
CA LEU A 55 -8.68 9.61 -16.85
C LEU A 55 -9.69 9.34 -15.73
N PRO A 56 -10.75 8.55 -16.00
CA PRO A 56 -11.75 8.24 -14.99
C PRO A 56 -11.18 7.39 -13.86
N LYS A 57 -11.69 7.65 -12.65
CA LYS A 57 -11.27 6.94 -11.42
C LYS A 57 -12.00 5.61 -11.23
N LEU A 58 -13.16 5.42 -11.86
CA LEU A 58 -14.04 4.28 -11.66
C LEU A 58 -14.54 3.70 -13.01
N PRO A 59 -13.61 3.37 -13.95
CA PRO A 59 -14.00 3.00 -15.30
C PRO A 59 -14.88 1.75 -15.37
N HIS A 60 -14.68 0.73 -14.53
CA HIS A 60 -15.59 -0.43 -14.54
C HIS A 60 -16.94 -0.06 -13.94
N HIS A 61 -16.93 0.59 -12.77
CA HIS A 61 -18.16 0.84 -12.01
C HIS A 61 -19.11 1.81 -12.72
N HIS A 62 -18.58 2.87 -13.32
CA HIS A 62 -19.38 3.95 -13.90
C HIS A 62 -19.01 4.28 -15.35
N ASP A 63 -17.76 4.65 -15.63
CA ASP A 63 -17.46 5.43 -16.84
C ASP A 63 -17.48 4.62 -18.14
N ALA A 64 -17.28 3.30 -18.06
CA ALA A 64 -17.41 2.41 -19.21
C ALA A 64 -18.85 1.92 -19.42
N GLN A 65 -19.77 2.21 -18.50
CA GLN A 65 -21.15 1.74 -18.58
C GLN A 65 -21.90 2.48 -19.70
N GLY A 66 -22.45 1.72 -20.64
CA GLY A 66 -23.16 2.25 -21.80
C GLY A 66 -22.28 2.60 -23.01
N LEU A 67 -20.96 2.45 -22.91
CA LEU A 67 -20.08 2.50 -24.08
C LEU A 67 -20.19 1.21 -24.90
N PRO A 68 -19.91 1.26 -26.23
CA PRO A 68 -19.60 0.07 -27.00
C PRO A 68 -18.50 -0.76 -26.31
N LEU A 69 -18.60 -2.09 -26.36
CA LEU A 69 -17.75 -2.99 -25.58
C LEU A 69 -16.25 -2.79 -25.86
N ASP A 70 -15.89 -2.58 -27.12
CA ASP A 70 -14.51 -2.30 -27.55
C ASP A 70 -14.00 -0.97 -26.99
N GLU A 71 -14.82 0.08 -27.01
CA GLU A 71 -14.50 1.38 -26.40
C GLU A 71 -14.36 1.29 -24.88
N ALA A 72 -15.25 0.55 -24.22
CA ALA A 72 -15.22 0.27 -22.79
C ALA A 72 -13.92 -0.44 -22.38
N VAL A 73 -13.57 -1.51 -23.10
CA VAL A 73 -12.32 -2.26 -22.87
C VAL A 73 -11.11 -1.34 -23.09
N ALA A 74 -11.10 -0.56 -24.18
CA ALA A 74 -10.01 0.36 -24.46
C ALA A 74 -9.85 1.45 -23.38
N LEU A 75 -10.95 1.98 -22.84
CA LEU A 75 -10.92 2.94 -21.73
C LEU A 75 -10.30 2.32 -20.48
N ILE A 76 -10.77 1.13 -20.09
CA ILE A 76 -10.27 0.42 -18.91
C ILE A 76 -8.79 0.10 -19.03
N GLU A 77 -8.34 -0.34 -20.20
CA GLU A 77 -6.92 -0.61 -20.45
C GLU A 77 -6.05 0.65 -20.32
N ARG A 78 -6.51 1.80 -20.82
CA ARG A 78 -5.81 3.08 -20.61
C ARG A 78 -5.68 3.42 -19.12
N VAL A 79 -6.75 3.24 -18.35
CA VAL A 79 -6.73 3.48 -16.90
C VAL A 79 -5.80 2.49 -16.19
N ARG A 80 -5.80 1.20 -16.57
CA ARG A 80 -4.90 0.19 -16.02
C ARG A 80 -3.44 0.58 -16.23
N VAL A 81 -3.06 0.97 -17.44
CA VAL A 81 -1.69 1.41 -17.77
C VAL A 81 -1.28 2.65 -16.96
N SER A 82 -2.19 3.62 -16.81
CA SER A 82 -1.96 4.79 -15.96
C SER A 82 -1.77 4.40 -14.49
N ALA A 83 -2.61 3.50 -13.96
CA ALA A 83 -2.51 2.99 -12.59
C ALA A 83 -1.19 2.28 -12.31
N GLU A 84 -0.73 1.44 -13.23
CA GLU A 84 0.57 0.76 -13.11
C GLU A 84 1.73 1.75 -13.08
N ARG A 85 1.69 2.80 -13.91
CA ARG A 85 2.71 3.85 -13.90
C ARG A 85 2.69 4.62 -12.59
N HIS A 86 1.52 5.05 -12.11
CA HIS A 86 1.40 5.81 -10.87
C HIS A 86 1.79 4.98 -9.64
N ALA A 87 1.44 3.70 -9.61
CA ALA A 87 1.87 2.79 -8.56
C ALA A 87 3.41 2.71 -8.48
N ARG A 88 4.10 2.58 -9.63
CA ARG A 88 5.57 2.59 -9.66
C ARG A 88 6.13 3.90 -9.13
N LEU A 89 5.65 5.05 -9.64
CA LEU A 89 6.12 6.37 -9.23
C LEU A 89 5.91 6.63 -7.73
N ALA A 90 4.74 6.24 -7.20
CA ALA A 90 4.42 6.38 -5.79
C ALA A 90 5.39 5.58 -4.91
N LEU A 91 5.67 4.33 -5.28
CA LEU A 91 6.59 3.46 -4.53
C LEU A 91 8.06 3.89 -4.67
N ASP A 92 8.50 4.39 -5.83
CA ASP A 92 9.85 4.97 -6.00
C ASP A 92 10.06 6.18 -5.11
N ALA A 93 9.05 7.04 -5.02
CA ALA A 93 9.11 8.21 -4.18
C ALA A 93 9.12 7.84 -2.68
N VAL A 94 8.58 6.68 -2.26
CA VAL A 94 8.74 6.17 -0.89
C VAL A 94 10.14 5.60 -0.69
N ALA A 95 10.66 4.80 -1.64
CA ALA A 95 12.02 4.24 -1.57
C ALA A 95 13.12 5.32 -1.53
N THR A 96 12.85 6.49 -2.11
CA THR A 96 13.75 7.65 -2.02
C THR A 96 13.80 8.24 -0.61
N ALA A 97 12.67 8.22 0.11
CA ALA A 97 12.55 8.78 1.46
C ALA A 97 12.90 7.78 2.57
N VAL A 98 12.71 6.48 2.31
CA VAL A 98 12.89 5.41 3.29
C VAL A 98 13.95 4.42 2.76
N PRO A 99 15.16 4.37 3.36
CA PRO A 99 16.31 3.64 2.80
C PRO A 99 16.11 2.14 2.60
N ARG A 100 15.19 1.52 3.35
CA ARG A 100 14.89 0.09 3.25
C ARG A 100 13.40 -0.16 3.38
N ILE A 101 12.82 -0.82 2.39
CA ILE A 101 11.43 -1.29 2.45
C ILE A 101 11.42 -2.78 2.74
N LEU A 102 10.66 -3.17 3.75
CA LEU A 102 10.54 -4.56 4.21
C LEU A 102 9.34 -5.28 3.58
N GLY A 103 8.38 -4.53 3.04
CA GLY A 103 7.18 -5.07 2.41
C GLY A 103 6.11 -4.00 2.21
N VAL A 104 5.01 -4.41 1.58
CA VAL A 104 3.82 -3.56 1.37
C VAL A 104 2.58 -4.30 1.88
N ALA A 105 1.80 -3.66 2.75
CA ALA A 105 0.55 -4.19 3.26
C ALA A 105 -0.64 -3.62 2.45
N LEU A 106 -1.35 -4.50 1.74
CA LEU A 106 -2.48 -4.16 0.87
C LEU A 106 -3.76 -4.86 1.33
N ARG A 107 -4.89 -4.18 1.17
CA ARG A 107 -6.19 -4.79 1.47
C ARG A 107 -6.41 -5.99 0.56
N SER A 108 -6.93 -7.08 1.11
CA SER A 108 -7.30 -8.25 0.32
C SER A 108 -8.26 -7.88 -0.82
N ARG A 109 -8.14 -8.63 -1.92
CA ARG A 109 -8.91 -8.42 -3.15
C ARG A 109 -9.68 -9.70 -3.48
N PRO A 110 -10.96 -9.62 -3.91
CA PRO A 110 -11.65 -10.77 -4.44
C PRO A 110 -11.01 -11.23 -5.76
N GLN A 111 -11.18 -12.50 -6.10
CA GLN A 111 -10.88 -12.98 -7.44
C GLN A 111 -11.92 -12.44 -8.42
N LEU A 112 -11.47 -12.03 -9.60
CA LEU A 112 -12.33 -11.54 -10.69
C LEU A 112 -12.18 -12.40 -11.93
N PRO A 113 -13.20 -12.38 -12.82
CA PRO A 113 -13.04 -12.87 -14.19
C PRO A 113 -11.78 -12.31 -14.85
N ALA A 114 -11.13 -13.09 -15.72
CA ALA A 114 -9.86 -12.68 -16.33
C ALA A 114 -10.08 -11.59 -17.38
N ALA A 115 -11.12 -11.71 -18.20
CA ALA A 115 -11.43 -10.77 -19.26
C ALA A 115 -12.15 -9.52 -18.72
N ILE A 116 -11.78 -8.34 -19.22
CA ILE A 116 -12.47 -7.08 -18.90
C ILE A 116 -13.94 -7.13 -19.33
N ALA A 117 -14.22 -7.70 -20.50
CA ALA A 117 -15.59 -7.86 -21.01
C ALA A 117 -16.49 -8.63 -20.03
N GLU A 118 -15.99 -9.72 -19.44
CA GLU A 118 -16.74 -10.50 -18.44
C GLU A 118 -16.99 -9.68 -17.16
N ARG A 119 -16.00 -8.89 -16.72
CA ARG A 119 -16.15 -8.02 -15.54
C ARG A 119 -17.21 -6.93 -15.73
N LEU A 120 -17.37 -6.44 -16.95
CA LEU A 120 -18.35 -5.40 -17.29
C LEU A 120 -19.79 -5.93 -17.27
N THR A 121 -19.99 -7.21 -17.56
CA THR A 121 -21.33 -7.84 -17.55
C THR A 121 -21.73 -8.45 -16.21
N ASP A 122 -20.75 -8.73 -15.33
CA ASP A 122 -21.01 -9.23 -13.99
C ASP A 122 -21.15 -8.07 -13.00
N TYR A 123 -22.35 -7.88 -12.46
CA TYR A 123 -22.67 -6.78 -11.53
C TYR A 123 -21.73 -6.73 -10.33
N ARG A 124 -21.37 -7.89 -9.75
CA ARG A 124 -20.48 -7.92 -8.59
C ARG A 124 -19.05 -7.53 -9.00
N ALA A 125 -18.55 -8.08 -10.10
CA ALA A 125 -17.22 -7.80 -10.59
C ALA A 125 -17.07 -6.33 -10.97
N GLN A 126 -18.02 -5.77 -11.71
CA GLN A 126 -18.07 -4.36 -12.10
C GLN A 126 -17.90 -3.42 -10.91
N ASN A 127 -18.64 -3.67 -9.82
CA ASN A 127 -18.61 -2.82 -8.63
C ASN A 127 -17.29 -2.83 -7.86
N VAL A 128 -16.46 -3.86 -8.05
CA VAL A 128 -15.21 -4.01 -7.31
C VAL A 128 -13.95 -3.97 -8.18
N ALA A 129 -14.09 -4.05 -9.50
CA ALA A 129 -12.97 -4.20 -10.43
C ALA A 129 -11.99 -3.03 -10.39
N ASP A 130 -12.48 -1.81 -10.14
CA ASP A 130 -11.60 -0.63 -10.08
C ASP A 130 -10.64 -0.70 -8.89
N TRP A 131 -11.12 -1.01 -7.68
CA TRP A 131 -10.25 -1.16 -6.51
C TRP A 131 -9.31 -2.36 -6.66
N VAL A 132 -9.78 -3.45 -7.27
CA VAL A 132 -8.92 -4.61 -7.57
C VAL A 132 -7.81 -4.21 -8.54
N MET A 133 -8.10 -3.42 -9.59
CA MET A 133 -7.10 -2.91 -10.52
C MET A 133 -6.04 -2.07 -9.81
N TYR A 134 -6.42 -1.09 -8.98
CA TYR A 134 -5.46 -0.25 -8.25
C TYR A 134 -4.58 -1.06 -7.28
N ARG A 135 -5.17 -2.00 -6.54
CA ARG A 135 -4.40 -2.91 -5.66
C ARG A 135 -3.48 -3.83 -6.43
N THR A 136 -3.89 -4.27 -7.62
CA THR A 136 -3.05 -5.08 -8.52
C THR A 136 -1.85 -4.29 -9.00
N ALA A 137 -2.06 -3.05 -9.44
CA ALA A 137 -0.97 -2.16 -9.86
C ALA A 137 0.05 -1.93 -8.73
N LEU A 138 -0.41 -1.69 -7.51
CA LEU A 138 0.47 -1.54 -6.34
C LEU A 138 1.20 -2.83 -5.95
N ALA A 139 0.51 -3.97 -5.95
CA ALA A 139 1.11 -5.26 -5.64
C ALA A 139 2.20 -5.62 -6.67
N SER A 140 1.90 -5.52 -7.95
CA SER A 140 2.87 -5.80 -9.02
C SER A 140 4.04 -4.83 -8.99
N ALA A 141 3.83 -3.55 -8.64
CA ALA A 141 4.92 -2.61 -8.45
C ALA A 141 5.81 -2.98 -7.24
N ALA A 142 5.23 -3.45 -6.13
CA ALA A 142 6.00 -3.93 -4.98
C ALA A 142 6.80 -5.20 -5.32
N GLU A 143 6.15 -6.18 -5.95
CA GLU A 143 6.75 -7.45 -6.35
C GLU A 143 7.91 -7.25 -7.35
N ALA A 144 7.77 -6.33 -8.30
CA ALA A 144 8.84 -5.96 -9.24
C ALA A 144 10.10 -5.40 -8.55
N ARG A 145 9.98 -4.94 -7.29
CA ARG A 145 11.10 -4.46 -6.45
C ARG A 145 11.59 -5.54 -5.48
N GLY A 146 11.04 -6.75 -5.54
CA GLY A 146 11.33 -7.83 -4.60
C GLY A 146 10.74 -7.60 -3.21
N TRP A 147 9.76 -6.70 -3.07
CA TRP A 147 9.13 -6.44 -1.78
C TRP A 147 7.95 -7.39 -1.57
N PRO A 148 7.88 -8.11 -0.44
CA PRO A 148 6.76 -8.99 -0.16
C PRO A 148 5.47 -8.18 0.00
N VAL A 149 4.36 -8.75 -0.50
CA VAL A 149 3.02 -8.17 -0.35
C VAL A 149 2.27 -8.91 0.76
N HIS A 150 1.86 -8.17 1.78
CA HIS A 150 1.08 -8.68 2.91
C HIS A 150 -0.39 -8.30 2.73
N TRP A 151 -1.24 -9.30 2.49
CA TRP A 151 -2.67 -9.07 2.30
C TRP A 151 -3.40 -9.04 3.64
N TYR A 152 -4.23 -8.01 3.88
CA TYR A 152 -4.97 -7.86 5.13
C TYR A 152 -6.48 -7.74 4.94
N ASP A 153 -7.24 -8.23 5.93
CA ASP A 153 -8.68 -7.98 6.07
C ASP A 153 -8.91 -6.68 6.84
N PRO A 154 -9.53 -5.65 6.25
CA PRO A 154 -9.71 -4.35 6.90
C PRO A 154 -10.58 -4.43 8.16
N LYS A 155 -11.37 -5.50 8.34
CA LYS A 155 -12.15 -5.73 9.57
C LYS A 155 -11.33 -6.29 10.72
N LYS A 156 -10.15 -6.84 10.45
CA LYS A 156 -9.25 -7.46 11.44
C LYS A 156 -8.06 -6.58 11.80
N VAL A 157 -7.91 -5.45 11.13
CA VAL A 157 -6.80 -4.52 11.32
C VAL A 157 -7.31 -3.30 12.07
N TRP A 158 -7.15 -3.32 13.40
CA TRP A 158 -7.35 -2.14 14.24
C TRP A 158 -6.41 -2.18 15.43
N ASP A 159 -5.64 -1.11 15.61
CA ASP A 159 -4.87 -0.87 16.83
C ASP A 159 -4.99 0.61 17.22
N GLY A 160 -5.95 0.90 18.10
CA GLY A 160 -6.30 2.27 18.48
C GLY A 160 -5.21 3.02 19.27
N ALA A 161 -4.31 2.29 19.96
CA ALA A 161 -3.39 2.88 20.92
C ALA A 161 -2.22 3.64 20.25
N HIS A 162 -1.66 3.08 19.17
CA HIS A 162 -0.55 3.71 18.44
C HIS A 162 -0.95 5.05 17.80
N PHE A 163 -2.22 5.24 17.43
CA PHE A 163 -2.68 6.48 16.77
C PHE A 163 -2.63 7.72 17.65
N LEU A 164 -2.86 7.55 18.95
CA LEU A 164 -2.91 8.69 19.86
C LEU A 164 -1.52 9.32 20.02
N HIS A 165 -0.50 8.47 20.13
CA HIS A 165 0.89 8.88 20.24
C HIS A 165 1.38 9.58 18.96
N VAL A 166 1.15 8.98 17.78
CA VAL A 166 1.61 9.57 16.51
C VAL A 166 0.88 10.87 16.17
N ARG A 167 -0.41 10.99 16.49
CA ARG A 167 -1.14 12.24 16.29
C ARG A 167 -0.53 13.39 17.09
N GLN A 168 -0.11 13.15 18.33
CA GLN A 168 0.53 14.16 19.18
C GLN A 168 1.91 14.56 18.67
N ALA A 169 2.69 13.61 18.16
CA ALA A 169 4.06 13.86 17.71
C ALA A 169 4.15 14.51 16.31
N VAL A 170 3.28 14.12 15.36
CA VAL A 170 3.45 14.45 13.92
C VAL A 170 2.35 15.40 13.40
N GLY A 171 1.23 15.53 14.13
CA GLY A 171 0.12 16.38 13.70
C GLY A 171 -0.73 15.80 12.56
N PRO A 172 -1.84 16.48 12.20
CA PRO A 172 -2.77 16.04 11.14
C PRO A 172 -2.10 15.97 9.75
N PRO A 173 -2.72 15.30 8.74
CA PRO A 173 -4.00 14.58 8.79
C PRO A 173 -3.91 13.12 9.28
N TRP A 174 -4.90 12.68 10.07
CA TRP A 174 -5.06 11.28 10.53
C TRP A 174 -6.52 10.83 10.40
N ASN A 175 -7.06 10.91 9.19
CA ASN A 175 -8.41 10.40 8.90
C ASN A 175 -8.44 8.86 8.91
N LYS A 176 -9.59 8.28 8.57
CA LYS A 176 -9.79 6.82 8.57
C LYS A 176 -8.78 6.08 7.67
N ASP A 177 -8.43 6.63 6.51
CA ASP A 177 -7.49 6.01 5.57
C ASP A 177 -6.05 6.01 6.09
N HIS A 178 -5.60 7.10 6.69
CA HIS A 178 -4.28 7.15 7.33
C HIS A 178 -4.17 6.14 8.47
N LYS A 179 -5.25 6.03 9.27
CA LYS A 179 -5.30 5.06 10.35
C LYS A 179 -5.28 3.64 9.83
N LEU A 180 -6.09 3.33 8.82
CA LEU A 180 -6.11 1.99 8.24
C LEU A 180 -4.77 1.61 7.61
N ALA A 181 -4.15 2.52 6.86
CA ALA A 181 -2.83 2.31 6.26
C ALA A 181 -1.77 2.02 7.33
N MET A 182 -1.68 2.85 8.37
CA MET A 182 -0.70 2.63 9.44
C MET A 182 -0.93 1.31 10.20
N ALA A 183 -2.19 1.00 10.52
CA ALA A 183 -2.50 -0.25 11.22
C ALA A 183 -2.11 -1.47 10.39
N ALA A 184 -2.33 -1.42 9.06
CA ALA A 184 -1.89 -2.48 8.16
C ALA A 184 -0.36 -2.64 8.15
N ALA A 185 0.39 -1.53 8.14
CA ALA A 185 1.85 -1.56 8.24
C ALA A 185 2.33 -2.21 9.56
N ILE A 186 1.74 -1.82 10.69
CA ILE A 186 2.10 -2.36 12.02
C ILE A 186 1.82 -3.85 12.11
N VAL A 187 0.64 -4.31 11.66
CA VAL A 187 0.27 -5.73 11.70
C VAL A 187 1.24 -6.56 10.86
N ALA A 188 1.57 -6.09 9.66
CA ALA A 188 2.55 -6.76 8.81
C ALA A 188 3.96 -6.74 9.43
N ALA A 189 4.35 -5.65 10.11
CA ALA A 189 5.68 -5.53 10.70
C ALA A 189 5.85 -6.46 11.91
N LYS A 190 4.80 -6.61 12.73
CA LYS A 190 4.75 -7.59 13.83
C LYS A 190 4.88 -9.03 13.31
N ALA A 191 4.30 -9.34 12.15
CA ALA A 191 4.41 -10.66 11.53
C ALA A 191 5.82 -11.00 10.99
N LEU A 192 6.69 -10.00 10.80
CA LEU A 192 8.10 -10.22 10.43
C LEU A 192 9.02 -10.39 11.66
N ALA A 193 8.56 -9.99 12.85
CA ALA A 193 9.35 -9.97 14.08
C ALA A 193 9.12 -11.19 14.98
N GLY A 194 8.09 -12.00 14.69
CA GLY A 194 7.78 -13.26 15.38
C GLY A 194 8.06 -14.45 14.49
#